data_AF-A0A559M258-F1
#
_entry.id   AF-A0A559M258-F1
#
_cell.length_a   1.000
_cell.length_b   1.000
_cell.length_c   1.000
_cell.angle_alpha   90.00
_cell.angle_beta   90.00
_cell.angle_gamma   90.00
#
_symmetry.space_group_name_H-M   'P 1'
#
loop_
_entity.id
_entity.type
_entity.pdbx_description
1 polymer ?
#
loop_
_entity_poly.entity_id
_entity_poly.type
_entity_poly.pdbx_seq_one_letter_code
_entity_poly.pdbx_strand_id
1 'polypeptide(L)'
;MILTFVLHTFLATALAQDYTSYIHAPDSRTLHPVGIYQNNGPVVNANSLLGSSKGSAMFTSPSSVTFDYGMNIAGIVSVTVGASSSPNATISLTYTESSLYISNQSCDATAGPQFDQPLVLPVGKGPGTYTVEDWHNRGGFRYLTLTSNAAVEVTSVSTNFTAAPSQNLRDYTGYFHSNDEKLNRIWYAGAYTNQLATINPNYGASTLRSWPGKTTVKRDTDTIFWYSNITIANGSTVLTDGAKRDREIWPGDMTVSIPAVFVSTNDMVSIENGINALLDLQHSDGMFPYAGFPFNTFNDVSFTYHLHTLVAIAYYFHYTGDLQYVNDVWDHYTRGVAWSLSSIDSSGLMFVTSDKDWLRGGMNGHNIEANAILYYVLNQGINLANL
;
A
#
# COMPACT_ATOMS: atom_id res chain seq x y z
N MET A 1 24.03 -56.45 35.25
CA MET A 1 22.66 -56.05 34.85
C MET A 1 22.71 -54.55 34.54
N ILE A 2 23.04 -54.21 33.29
CA ILE A 2 23.18 -52.82 32.83
C ILE A 2 21.89 -52.48 32.10
N LEU A 3 21.14 -51.52 32.64
CA LEU A 3 19.86 -51.08 32.08
C LEU A 3 20.14 -49.94 31.09
N THR A 4 20.08 -50.25 29.80
CA THR A 4 20.23 -49.26 28.73
C THR A 4 18.91 -48.49 28.59
N PHE A 5 18.88 -47.21 28.98
CA PHE A 5 17.77 -46.32 28.68
C PHE A 5 17.82 -45.96 27.19
N VAL A 6 16.87 -46.46 26.40
CA VAL A 6 16.66 -46.03 25.02
C VAL A 6 15.85 -44.73 25.04
N LEU A 7 16.54 -43.62 24.84
CA LEU A 7 15.93 -42.31 24.62
C LEU A 7 15.20 -42.34 23.27
N HIS A 8 13.88 -42.50 23.29
CA HIS A 8 13.07 -42.34 22.08
C HIS A 8 12.91 -40.85 21.80
N THR A 9 13.72 -40.33 20.89
CA THR A 9 13.46 -39.06 20.22
C THR A 9 12.21 -39.24 19.36
N PHE A 10 11.06 -38.83 19.89
CA PHE A 10 9.91 -38.52 19.04
C PHE A 10 10.27 -37.26 18.23
N LEU A 11 10.84 -37.44 17.05
CA LEU A 11 10.68 -36.45 16.00
C LEU A 11 9.19 -36.45 15.65
N ALA A 12 8.45 -35.55 16.29
CA ALA A 12 7.20 -35.11 15.71
C ALA A 12 7.57 -34.46 14.38
N THR A 13 7.45 -35.22 13.30
CA THR A 13 7.29 -34.63 11.98
C THR A 13 6.01 -33.81 12.06
N ALA A 14 6.15 -32.52 12.39
CA ALA A 14 5.12 -31.56 12.03
C ALA A 14 5.01 -31.68 10.51
N LEU A 15 3.98 -32.38 10.04
CA LEU A 15 3.58 -32.29 8.65
C LEU A 15 3.39 -30.79 8.44
N ALA A 16 4.25 -30.18 7.62
CA ALA A 16 4.06 -28.81 7.22
C ALA A 16 2.68 -28.76 6.58
N GLN A 17 1.70 -28.24 7.33
CA GLN A 17 0.38 -27.98 6.78
C GLN A 17 0.62 -27.09 5.56
N ASP A 18 -0.07 -27.36 4.45
CA ASP A 18 0.08 -26.58 3.22
C ASP A 18 -0.44 -25.15 3.43
N TYR A 19 0.42 -24.33 4.02
CA TYR A 19 0.17 -22.92 4.29
C TYR A 19 0.15 -22.10 3.01
N THR A 20 0.69 -22.63 1.91
CA THR A 20 0.77 -21.92 0.63
C THR A 20 -0.61 -21.60 0.07
N SER A 21 -1.61 -22.41 0.45
CA SER A 21 -3.03 -22.18 0.17
C SER A 21 -3.58 -20.88 0.78
N TYR A 22 -2.98 -20.35 1.86
CA TYR A 22 -3.37 -19.08 2.45
C TYR A 22 -2.66 -17.87 1.86
N ILE A 23 -1.54 -18.06 1.12
CA ILE A 23 -0.81 -16.94 0.51
C ILE A 23 -1.65 -16.32 -0.59
N HIS A 24 -2.03 -15.06 -0.39
CA HIS A 24 -2.87 -14.28 -1.29
C HIS A 24 -2.08 -13.60 -2.42
N ALA A 25 -0.76 -13.45 -2.28
CA ALA A 25 0.08 -12.88 -3.33
C ALA A 25 -0.03 -13.70 -4.62
N PRO A 26 -0.18 -13.07 -5.81
CA PRO A 26 -0.33 -13.83 -7.04
C PRO A 26 0.97 -14.57 -7.40
N ASP A 27 0.83 -15.63 -8.17
CA ASP A 27 1.96 -16.43 -8.70
C ASP A 27 2.64 -15.80 -9.92
N SER A 28 2.02 -14.77 -10.50
CA SER A 28 2.47 -14.05 -11.68
C SER A 28 2.31 -12.55 -11.50
N ARG A 29 3.22 -11.77 -12.11
CA ARG A 29 3.03 -10.32 -12.25
C ARG A 29 2.03 -9.95 -13.34
N THR A 30 1.66 -10.85 -14.23
CA THR A 30 0.60 -10.60 -15.23
C THR A 30 -0.69 -11.23 -14.76
N LEU A 31 -1.62 -10.39 -14.33
CA LEU A 31 -2.93 -10.79 -13.82
C LEU A 31 -4.00 -10.62 -14.88
N HIS A 32 -5.04 -11.44 -14.78
CA HIS A 32 -6.21 -11.38 -15.63
C HIS A 32 -7.48 -11.39 -14.77
N PRO A 33 -8.58 -10.79 -15.25
CA PRO A 33 -9.89 -10.99 -14.64
C PRO A 33 -10.21 -12.47 -14.42
N VAL A 34 -10.78 -12.81 -13.25
CA VAL A 34 -11.21 -14.18 -12.93
C VAL A 34 -12.72 -14.34 -12.98
N GLY A 35 -13.46 -13.24 -12.96
CA GLY A 35 -14.92 -13.25 -13.09
C GLY A 35 -15.48 -11.96 -13.69
N ILE A 36 -16.74 -12.02 -14.06
CA ILE A 36 -17.55 -10.85 -14.43
C ILE A 36 -18.48 -10.54 -13.27
N TYR A 37 -18.41 -9.31 -12.77
CA TYR A 37 -19.31 -8.83 -11.74
C TYR A 37 -20.63 -8.33 -12.34
N GLN A 38 -20.56 -7.53 -13.41
CA GLN A 38 -21.74 -7.00 -14.09
C GLN A 38 -21.45 -6.66 -15.56
N ASN A 39 -22.51 -6.70 -16.39
CA ASN A 39 -22.50 -6.26 -17.78
C ASN A 39 -23.64 -5.26 -17.99
N ASN A 40 -23.33 -4.11 -18.58
CA ASN A 40 -24.32 -3.09 -18.93
C ASN A 40 -24.28 -2.82 -20.44
N GLY A 41 -25.39 -3.04 -21.12
CA GLY A 41 -25.48 -2.89 -22.58
C GLY A 41 -25.04 -4.14 -23.36
N PRO A 42 -25.02 -4.06 -24.69
CA PRO A 42 -24.90 -5.24 -25.55
C PRO A 42 -23.42 -5.65 -25.76
N VAL A 43 -22.95 -6.52 -24.86
CA VAL A 43 -21.63 -7.17 -24.97
C VAL A 43 -21.80 -8.66 -25.27
N VAL A 44 -21.20 -9.13 -26.36
CA VAL A 44 -21.21 -10.54 -26.76
C VAL A 44 -19.92 -11.20 -26.27
N ASN A 45 -20.04 -12.40 -25.68
CA ASN A 45 -18.90 -13.25 -25.30
C ASN A 45 -17.90 -12.60 -24.32
N ALA A 46 -18.38 -11.76 -23.39
CA ALA A 46 -17.54 -11.10 -22.39
C ALA A 46 -16.68 -12.08 -21.56
N ASN A 47 -17.21 -13.29 -21.28
CA ASN A 47 -16.50 -14.34 -20.54
C ASN A 47 -15.19 -14.79 -21.22
N SER A 48 -15.04 -14.56 -22.53
CA SER A 48 -13.79 -14.85 -23.24
C SER A 48 -12.61 -13.96 -22.81
N LEU A 49 -12.86 -12.90 -22.05
CA LEU A 49 -11.84 -12.02 -21.48
C LEU A 49 -11.31 -12.49 -20.11
N LEU A 50 -11.82 -13.60 -19.58
CA LEU A 50 -11.36 -14.17 -18.32
C LEU A 50 -10.13 -15.07 -18.54
N GLY A 51 -9.18 -15.01 -17.61
CA GLY A 51 -7.94 -15.79 -17.68
C GLY A 51 -6.94 -15.28 -18.73
N SER A 52 -5.88 -16.06 -18.94
CA SER A 52 -4.71 -15.63 -19.74
C SER A 52 -4.83 -15.88 -21.25
N SER A 53 -5.81 -16.67 -21.68
CA SER A 53 -6.04 -16.97 -23.09
C SER A 53 -6.65 -15.77 -23.80
N LYS A 54 -6.24 -15.54 -25.05
CA LYS A 54 -6.91 -14.54 -25.91
C LYS A 54 -8.32 -15.00 -26.24
N GLY A 55 -9.28 -14.11 -26.01
CA GLY A 55 -10.68 -14.28 -26.38
C GLY A 55 -11.09 -13.37 -27.52
N SER A 56 -12.40 -13.17 -27.65
CA SER A 56 -13.02 -12.22 -28.57
C SER A 56 -14.37 -11.84 -27.98
N ALA A 57 -14.39 -10.72 -27.25
CA ALA A 57 -15.58 -10.11 -26.72
C ALA A 57 -15.93 -8.88 -27.56
N MET A 58 -17.19 -8.81 -28.00
CA MET A 58 -17.66 -7.72 -28.84
C MET A 58 -18.53 -6.77 -28.03
N PHE A 59 -18.03 -5.58 -27.76
CA PHE A 59 -18.84 -4.44 -27.33
C PHE A 59 -19.53 -3.93 -28.60
N THR A 60 -20.85 -4.08 -28.74
CA THR A 60 -21.53 -3.81 -30.03
C THR A 60 -22.10 -2.39 -30.16
N SER A 61 -22.24 -1.68 -29.05
CA SER A 61 -22.63 -0.28 -28.94
C SER A 61 -22.09 0.28 -27.61
N PRO A 62 -22.37 1.53 -27.20
CA PRO A 62 -22.02 2.00 -25.87
C PRO A 62 -22.43 1.00 -24.78
N SER A 63 -21.45 0.41 -24.12
CA SER A 63 -21.63 -0.72 -23.19
C SER A 63 -20.43 -0.82 -22.25
N SER A 64 -20.60 -1.52 -21.13
CA SER A 64 -19.54 -1.73 -20.15
C SER A 64 -19.56 -3.13 -19.55
N VAL A 65 -18.37 -3.63 -19.20
CA VAL A 65 -18.18 -4.87 -18.43
C VAL A 65 -17.37 -4.54 -17.19
N THR A 66 -17.85 -4.92 -16.01
CA THR A 66 -17.06 -4.89 -14.78
C THR A 66 -16.50 -6.28 -14.49
N PHE A 67 -15.19 -6.35 -14.41
CA PHE A 67 -14.43 -7.53 -14.02
C PHE A 67 -14.24 -7.59 -12.50
N ASP A 68 -14.21 -8.80 -11.96
CA ASP A 68 -13.78 -9.11 -10.59
C ASP A 68 -12.46 -9.89 -10.67
N TYR A 69 -11.42 -9.41 -9.99
CA TYR A 69 -10.14 -10.12 -9.83
C TYR A 69 -10.16 -11.14 -8.68
N GLY A 70 -11.27 -11.25 -7.96
CA GLY A 70 -11.47 -12.16 -6.83
C GLY A 70 -10.88 -11.63 -5.52
N MET A 71 -9.85 -10.79 -5.61
CA MET A 71 -9.15 -10.17 -4.50
C MET A 71 -8.67 -8.77 -4.87
N ASN A 72 -8.32 -7.98 -3.85
CA ASN A 72 -7.68 -6.69 -4.09
C ASN A 72 -6.30 -6.93 -4.71
N ILE A 73 -5.99 -6.20 -5.77
CA ILE A 73 -4.70 -6.23 -6.48
C ILE A 73 -4.22 -4.80 -6.66
N ALA A 74 -3.01 -4.60 -7.20
CA ALA A 74 -2.53 -3.28 -7.60
C ALA A 74 -1.70 -3.38 -8.88
N GLY A 75 -1.89 -2.45 -9.83
CA GLY A 75 -1.11 -2.50 -11.06
C GLY A 75 -1.55 -1.64 -12.23
N ILE A 76 -0.84 -1.80 -13.34
CA ILE A 76 -1.03 -1.10 -14.61
C ILE A 76 -1.86 -1.96 -15.57
N VAL A 77 -2.98 -1.41 -16.06
CA VAL A 77 -3.91 -2.13 -16.94
C VAL A 77 -3.52 -1.98 -18.40
N SER A 78 -3.61 -3.08 -19.13
CA SER A 78 -3.53 -3.16 -20.58
C SER A 78 -4.78 -3.80 -21.16
N VAL A 79 -5.29 -3.22 -22.25
CA VAL A 79 -6.43 -3.75 -23.01
C VAL A 79 -5.97 -4.04 -24.42
N THR A 80 -6.11 -5.28 -24.86
CA THR A 80 -5.83 -5.66 -26.25
C THR A 80 -7.13 -5.68 -27.03
N VAL A 81 -7.17 -4.92 -28.11
CA VAL A 81 -8.34 -4.76 -28.99
C VAL A 81 -8.06 -5.32 -30.37
N GLY A 82 -9.12 -5.84 -31.00
CA GLY A 82 -9.18 -6.21 -32.40
C GLY A 82 -9.77 -5.09 -33.24
N ALA A 83 -10.82 -5.37 -33.99
CA ALA A 83 -11.49 -4.37 -34.82
C ALA A 83 -12.27 -3.33 -34.01
N SER A 84 -12.28 -2.08 -34.47
CA SER A 84 -13.14 -1.01 -33.96
C SER A 84 -13.95 -0.38 -35.10
N SER A 85 -15.16 0.05 -34.79
CA SER A 85 -16.12 0.60 -35.77
C SER A 85 -15.91 2.08 -36.11
N SER A 86 -15.04 2.78 -35.39
CA SER A 86 -14.87 4.23 -35.49
C SER A 86 -13.44 4.66 -35.16
N PRO A 87 -12.87 5.66 -35.87
CA PRO A 87 -11.60 6.26 -35.50
C PRO A 87 -11.63 7.00 -34.15
N ASN A 88 -12.82 7.30 -33.63
CA ASN A 88 -13.03 7.92 -32.31
C ASN A 88 -13.43 6.90 -31.24
N ALA A 89 -13.26 5.60 -31.50
CA ALA A 89 -13.57 4.57 -30.52
C ALA A 89 -12.63 4.68 -29.30
N THR A 90 -13.20 4.53 -28.11
CA THR A 90 -12.50 4.57 -26.83
C THR A 90 -12.91 3.42 -25.93
N ILE A 91 -11.97 2.92 -25.13
CA ILE A 91 -12.26 2.12 -23.94
C ILE A 91 -11.87 2.96 -22.72
N SER A 92 -12.86 3.31 -21.90
CA SER A 92 -12.65 3.98 -20.62
C SER A 92 -12.53 2.97 -19.49
N LEU A 93 -11.61 3.21 -18.56
CA LEU A 93 -11.32 2.36 -17.41
C LEU A 93 -11.74 3.05 -16.12
N THR A 94 -12.49 2.34 -15.28
CA THR A 94 -12.74 2.76 -13.90
C THR A 94 -12.39 1.64 -12.92
N TYR A 95 -12.01 2.05 -11.70
CA TYR A 95 -11.45 1.17 -10.69
C TYR A 95 -12.17 1.34 -9.37
N THR A 96 -12.27 0.27 -8.59
CA THR A 96 -12.67 0.32 -7.17
C THR A 96 -12.20 -0.92 -6.40
N GLU A 97 -11.90 -0.75 -5.12
CA GLU A 97 -11.63 -1.86 -4.19
C GLU A 97 -12.91 -2.55 -3.73
N SER A 98 -14.01 -1.81 -3.63
CA SER A 98 -15.30 -2.27 -3.10
C SER A 98 -16.39 -2.28 -4.17
N SER A 99 -17.22 -3.32 -4.14
CA SER A 99 -18.36 -3.45 -5.04
C SER A 99 -19.39 -2.32 -4.88
N LEU A 100 -19.41 -1.65 -3.72
CA LEU A 100 -20.33 -0.54 -3.42
C LEU A 100 -20.09 0.70 -4.29
N TYR A 101 -18.87 0.85 -4.84
CA TYR A 101 -18.48 2.03 -5.62
C TYR A 101 -18.19 1.70 -7.09
N ILE A 102 -18.68 0.56 -7.59
CA ILE A 102 -18.55 0.22 -9.01
C ILE A 102 -19.37 1.23 -9.82
N SER A 103 -18.70 1.88 -10.77
CA SER A 103 -19.30 2.87 -11.66
C SER A 103 -18.68 2.75 -13.04
N ASN A 104 -19.48 2.91 -14.11
CA ASN A 104 -18.98 2.98 -15.48
C ASN A 104 -18.67 4.42 -15.92
N GLN A 105 -18.83 5.40 -15.02
CA GLN A 105 -18.67 6.84 -15.28
C GLN A 105 -17.52 7.46 -14.48
N SER A 106 -17.07 6.82 -13.41
CA SER A 106 -16.06 7.36 -12.50
C SER A 106 -15.39 6.25 -11.70
N CYS A 107 -14.20 6.51 -11.17
CA CYS A 107 -13.55 5.64 -10.18
C CYS A 107 -13.95 6.08 -8.76
N ASP A 108 -13.87 5.17 -7.79
CA ASP A 108 -13.83 5.58 -6.38
C ASP A 108 -12.62 6.49 -6.13
N ALA A 109 -12.64 7.30 -5.08
CA ALA A 109 -11.63 8.33 -4.89
C ALA A 109 -10.24 7.75 -4.55
N THR A 110 -9.19 8.20 -5.25
CA THR A 110 -7.82 8.28 -4.69
C THR A 110 -7.76 9.44 -3.71
N ALA A 111 -8.27 10.61 -4.09
CA ALA A 111 -7.85 11.88 -3.50
C ALA A 111 -9.06 12.71 -3.02
N GLY A 112 -9.48 12.51 -1.77
CA GLY A 112 -10.52 13.30 -1.12
C GLY A 112 -11.96 12.77 -1.31
N PRO A 113 -13.00 13.59 -1.08
CA PRO A 113 -14.39 13.16 -1.18
C PRO A 113 -14.91 13.04 -2.62
N GLN A 114 -14.20 13.58 -3.61
CA GLN A 114 -14.62 13.56 -5.02
C GLN A 114 -14.28 12.24 -5.72
N PHE A 115 -15.02 11.91 -6.78
CA PHE A 115 -14.69 10.78 -7.64
C PHE A 115 -13.53 11.09 -8.58
N ASP A 116 -12.82 10.04 -8.97
CA ASP A 116 -11.70 10.12 -9.90
C ASP A 116 -12.18 9.93 -11.34
N GLN A 117 -11.54 10.63 -12.29
CA GLN A 117 -11.84 10.51 -13.72
C GLN A 117 -11.55 9.10 -14.25
N PRO A 118 -12.38 8.58 -15.18
CA PRO A 118 -12.02 7.39 -15.94
C PRO A 118 -10.76 7.62 -16.78
N LEU A 119 -9.91 6.60 -16.91
CA LEU A 119 -8.78 6.66 -17.85
C LEU A 119 -9.26 6.24 -19.24
N VAL A 120 -8.98 7.04 -20.27
CA VAL A 120 -9.51 6.84 -21.62
C VAL A 120 -8.43 6.32 -22.56
N LEU A 121 -8.61 5.10 -23.08
CA LEU A 121 -7.75 4.51 -24.10
C LEU A 121 -8.33 4.76 -25.50
N PRO A 122 -7.64 5.52 -26.38
CA PRO A 122 -8.14 5.83 -27.73
C PRO A 122 -7.86 4.67 -28.70
N VAL A 123 -8.77 3.70 -28.75
CA VAL A 123 -8.64 2.44 -29.51
C VAL A 123 -9.06 2.54 -30.99
N GLY A 124 -9.47 3.72 -31.45
CA GLY A 124 -9.87 3.96 -32.84
C GLY A 124 -8.74 3.86 -33.87
N LYS A 125 -7.48 3.75 -33.44
CA LYS A 125 -6.32 3.52 -34.33
C LYS A 125 -6.26 2.10 -34.89
N GLY A 126 -7.08 1.18 -34.37
CA GLY A 126 -7.18 -0.20 -34.83
C GLY A 126 -6.54 -1.21 -33.86
N PRO A 127 -6.32 -2.46 -34.31
CA PRO A 127 -5.88 -3.55 -33.46
C PRO A 127 -4.55 -3.27 -32.76
N GLY A 128 -4.46 -3.63 -31.48
CA GLY A 128 -3.25 -3.43 -30.69
C GLY A 128 -3.48 -3.57 -29.18
N THR A 129 -2.39 -3.46 -28.42
CA THR A 129 -2.45 -3.40 -26.95
C THR A 129 -2.31 -1.95 -26.51
N TYR A 130 -3.27 -1.49 -25.73
CA TYR A 130 -3.36 -0.14 -25.19
C TYR A 130 -3.15 -0.22 -23.69
N THR A 131 -2.10 0.44 -23.19
CA THR A 131 -1.67 0.38 -21.80
C THR A 131 -1.78 1.77 -21.19
N VAL A 132 -2.32 1.87 -19.98
CA VAL A 132 -2.30 3.13 -19.23
C VAL A 132 -0.87 3.50 -18.86
N GLU A 133 -0.57 4.79 -18.76
CA GLU A 133 0.77 5.26 -18.40
C GLU A 133 1.13 4.84 -16.96
N ASP A 134 2.43 4.64 -16.69
CA ASP A 134 2.90 4.13 -15.39
C ASP A 134 2.51 5.02 -14.20
N TRP A 135 2.38 6.33 -14.42
CA TRP A 135 1.94 7.31 -13.42
C TRP A 135 0.42 7.27 -13.16
N HIS A 136 -0.36 6.56 -13.97
CA HIS A 136 -1.75 6.18 -13.68
C HIS A 136 -1.84 4.84 -12.95
N ASN A 137 -0.82 4.48 -12.17
CA ASN A 137 -0.90 3.39 -11.22
C ASN A 137 -1.96 3.70 -10.16
N ARG A 138 -3.15 3.12 -10.34
CA ARG A 138 -4.30 3.28 -9.43
C ARG A 138 -3.97 2.88 -8.00
N GLY A 139 -3.03 1.95 -7.83
CA GLY A 139 -2.82 1.27 -6.57
C GLY A 139 -3.86 0.17 -6.38
N GLY A 140 -4.37 0.02 -5.16
CA GLY A 140 -5.37 -0.99 -4.81
C GLY A 140 -6.66 -0.90 -5.61
N PHE A 141 -7.08 -1.99 -6.24
CA PHE A 141 -8.41 -2.22 -6.79
C PHE A 141 -8.74 -3.71 -6.88
N ARG A 142 -10.02 -4.07 -6.82
CA ARG A 142 -10.52 -5.44 -7.07
C ARG A 142 -11.38 -5.50 -8.32
N TYR A 143 -12.13 -4.43 -8.56
CA TYR A 143 -13.06 -4.33 -9.67
C TYR A 143 -12.54 -3.33 -10.70
N LEU A 144 -12.57 -3.74 -11.96
CA LEU A 144 -12.18 -2.94 -13.12
C LEU A 144 -13.35 -2.91 -14.10
N THR A 145 -13.85 -1.72 -14.43
CA THR A 145 -14.89 -1.57 -15.46
C THR A 145 -14.28 -1.04 -16.74
N LEU A 146 -14.50 -1.75 -17.85
CA LEU A 146 -14.24 -1.27 -19.20
C LEU A 146 -15.55 -0.74 -19.78
N THR A 147 -15.55 0.50 -20.26
CA THR A 147 -16.68 1.13 -20.95
C THR A 147 -16.29 1.50 -22.38
N SER A 148 -16.97 0.94 -23.37
CA SER A 148 -16.80 1.33 -24.77
C SER A 148 -17.80 2.41 -25.16
N ASN A 149 -17.38 3.37 -26.00
CA ASN A 149 -18.28 4.36 -26.61
C ASN A 149 -18.78 3.95 -28.01
N ALA A 150 -18.25 2.87 -28.58
CA ALA A 150 -18.52 2.42 -29.95
C ALA A 150 -18.44 0.90 -30.04
N ALA A 151 -18.67 0.32 -31.22
CA ALA A 151 -18.43 -1.11 -31.39
C ALA A 151 -16.92 -1.39 -31.41
N VAL A 152 -16.44 -2.24 -30.50
CA VAL A 152 -15.02 -2.59 -30.29
C VAL A 152 -14.91 -4.07 -29.92
N GLU A 153 -14.03 -4.78 -30.61
CA GLU A 153 -13.58 -6.10 -30.20
C GLU A 153 -12.47 -5.97 -29.16
N VAL A 154 -12.66 -6.58 -28.00
CA VAL A 154 -11.62 -6.74 -26.99
C VAL A 154 -11.21 -8.21 -26.99
N THR A 155 -9.92 -8.49 -27.02
CA THR A 155 -9.39 -9.87 -27.03
C THR A 155 -8.69 -10.25 -25.74
N SER A 156 -8.26 -9.28 -24.93
CA SER A 156 -7.62 -9.54 -23.64
C SER A 156 -7.64 -8.31 -22.76
N VAL A 157 -7.79 -8.53 -21.45
CA VAL A 157 -7.53 -7.55 -20.40
C VAL A 157 -6.45 -8.15 -19.49
N SER A 158 -5.40 -7.37 -19.22
CA SER A 158 -4.34 -7.78 -18.30
C SER A 158 -3.93 -6.64 -17.39
N THR A 159 -3.44 -6.99 -16.21
CA THR A 159 -2.87 -6.04 -15.24
C THR A 159 -1.46 -6.48 -14.89
N ASN A 160 -0.48 -5.61 -15.10
CA ASN A 160 0.87 -5.80 -14.56
C ASN A 160 0.86 -5.45 -13.06
N PHE A 161 0.99 -6.45 -12.19
CA PHE A 161 1.01 -6.33 -10.74
C PHE A 161 2.29 -5.65 -10.27
N THR A 162 2.13 -4.43 -9.72
CA THR A 162 3.26 -3.55 -9.35
C THR A 162 3.57 -3.54 -7.87
N ALA A 163 2.71 -4.11 -7.03
CA ALA A 163 2.95 -4.21 -5.59
C ALA A 163 4.14 -5.13 -5.30
N ALA A 164 4.82 -4.86 -4.18
CA ALA A 164 6.03 -5.55 -3.74
C ALA A 164 7.07 -5.73 -4.87
N PRO A 165 7.58 -4.62 -5.45
CA PRO A 165 8.38 -4.65 -6.68
C PRO A 165 9.71 -5.42 -6.54
N SER A 166 10.28 -5.46 -5.33
CA SER A 166 11.53 -6.16 -5.02
C SER A 166 11.34 -7.64 -4.60
N GLN A 167 10.12 -8.08 -4.32
CA GLN A 167 9.86 -9.38 -3.72
C GLN A 167 9.61 -10.47 -4.77
N ASN A 168 9.99 -11.71 -4.43
CA ASN A 168 9.37 -12.90 -5.00
C ASN A 168 8.02 -13.12 -4.28
N LEU A 169 6.91 -12.83 -4.96
CA LEU A 169 5.62 -12.56 -4.34
C LEU A 169 5.12 -13.63 -3.37
N ARG A 170 5.39 -14.91 -3.63
CA ARG A 170 4.91 -16.05 -2.84
C ARG A 170 5.99 -16.68 -1.95
N ASP A 171 7.20 -16.13 -1.95
CA ASP A 171 8.35 -16.64 -1.19
C ASP A 171 8.41 -15.99 0.20
N TYR A 172 7.37 -16.23 1.00
CA TYR A 172 7.32 -15.75 2.37
C TYR A 172 8.41 -16.45 3.17
N THR A 173 9.15 -15.73 4.01
CA THR A 173 10.21 -16.29 4.86
C THR A 173 9.71 -16.75 6.22
N GLY A 174 8.53 -16.28 6.64
CA GLY A 174 7.85 -16.71 7.85
C GLY A 174 6.43 -17.20 7.57
N TYR A 175 5.93 -18.06 8.47
CA TYR A 175 4.65 -18.75 8.31
C TYR A 175 3.93 -18.85 9.64
N PHE A 176 2.59 -18.82 9.58
CA PHE A 176 1.73 -19.03 10.73
C PHE A 176 0.67 -20.08 10.41
N HIS A 177 0.42 -20.96 11.37
CA HIS A 177 -0.70 -21.88 11.34
C HIS A 177 -1.13 -22.23 12.77
N SER A 178 -2.44 -22.32 12.97
CA SER A 178 -3.09 -22.67 14.22
C SER A 178 -4.27 -23.59 13.97
N ASN A 179 -4.89 -24.10 15.02
CA ASN A 179 -6.15 -24.84 14.95
C ASN A 179 -7.39 -23.94 14.75
N ASP A 180 -7.19 -22.63 14.61
CA ASP A 180 -8.24 -21.66 14.31
C ASP A 180 -8.07 -21.13 12.87
N GLU A 181 -8.99 -21.56 11.99
CA GLU A 181 -9.02 -21.17 10.59
C GLU A 181 -9.16 -19.65 10.38
N LYS A 182 -9.86 -18.95 11.29
CA LYS A 182 -10.01 -17.50 11.22
C LYS A 182 -8.68 -16.81 11.52
N LEU A 183 -7.93 -17.29 12.52
CA LEU A 183 -6.60 -16.75 12.83
C LEU A 183 -5.62 -16.98 11.69
N ASN A 184 -5.66 -18.16 11.07
CA ASN A 184 -4.84 -18.45 9.89
C ASN A 184 -5.13 -17.41 8.79
N ARG A 185 -6.39 -17.24 8.41
CA ARG A 185 -6.79 -16.26 7.37
C ARG A 185 -6.42 -14.82 7.71
N ILE A 186 -6.57 -14.39 8.97
CA ILE A 186 -6.20 -13.04 9.42
C ILE A 186 -4.70 -12.79 9.20
N TRP A 187 -3.86 -13.76 9.54
CA TRP A 187 -2.41 -13.61 9.42
C TRP A 187 -1.97 -13.38 7.97
N TYR A 188 -2.43 -14.21 7.02
CA TYR A 188 -2.07 -14.06 5.61
C TYR A 188 -2.73 -12.85 4.94
N ALA A 189 -3.92 -12.44 5.39
CA ALA A 189 -4.52 -11.18 4.98
C ALA A 189 -3.66 -9.98 5.41
N GLY A 190 -3.12 -9.99 6.65
CA GLY A 190 -2.20 -8.96 7.13
C GLY A 190 -0.91 -8.90 6.31
N ALA A 191 -0.29 -10.05 6.04
CA ALA A 191 0.91 -10.13 5.21
C ALA A 191 0.67 -9.59 3.78
N TYR A 192 -0.43 -10.00 3.14
CA TYR A 192 -0.78 -9.53 1.80
C TYR A 192 -1.14 -8.04 1.77
N THR A 193 -1.74 -7.51 2.85
CA THR A 193 -2.02 -6.07 2.98
C THR A 193 -0.72 -5.26 2.93
N ASN A 194 0.31 -5.69 3.68
CA ASN A 194 1.61 -5.03 3.64
C ASN A 194 2.25 -5.14 2.25
N GLN A 195 2.18 -6.31 1.59
CA GLN A 195 2.70 -6.45 0.21
C GLN A 195 2.00 -5.51 -0.78
N LEU A 196 0.66 -5.38 -0.70
CA LEU A 196 -0.10 -4.45 -1.53
C LEU A 196 0.30 -3.00 -1.29
N ALA A 197 0.61 -2.64 -0.04
CA ALA A 197 1.05 -1.30 0.35
C ALA A 197 2.55 -1.03 0.09
N THR A 198 3.32 -2.05 -0.24
CA THR A 198 4.71 -1.90 -0.69
C THR A 198 4.76 -1.55 -2.18
N ILE A 199 5.32 -0.39 -2.52
CA ILE A 199 5.28 0.16 -3.88
C ILE A 199 6.67 0.53 -4.41
N ASN A 200 6.76 0.78 -5.72
CA ASN A 200 7.89 1.52 -6.28
C ASN A 200 7.79 2.99 -5.81
N PRO A 201 8.83 3.55 -5.18
CA PRO A 201 8.76 4.86 -4.57
C PRO A 201 8.52 6.01 -5.56
N ASN A 202 8.71 5.82 -6.87
CA ASN A 202 8.45 6.84 -7.91
C ASN A 202 6.96 7.14 -8.16
N TYR A 203 6.07 6.32 -7.61
CA TYR A 203 4.62 6.40 -7.85
C TYR A 203 3.85 6.51 -6.53
N GLY A 204 4.29 7.39 -5.63
CA GLY A 204 3.63 7.69 -4.36
C GLY A 204 2.75 8.94 -4.39
N ALA A 205 2.29 9.33 -3.19
CA ALA A 205 1.54 10.55 -2.89
C ALA A 205 0.30 10.79 -3.77
N SER A 206 -0.61 9.81 -3.83
CA SER A 206 -1.79 9.86 -4.71
C SER A 206 -2.81 10.94 -4.32
N THR A 207 -2.69 11.56 -3.13
CA THR A 207 -3.71 12.49 -2.60
C THR A 207 -3.27 13.93 -2.39
N LEU A 208 -2.01 14.26 -2.66
CA LEU A 208 -1.44 15.61 -2.44
C LEU A 208 -2.31 16.74 -3.02
N ARG A 209 -2.92 16.50 -4.19
CA ARG A 209 -3.68 17.50 -4.93
C ARG A 209 -5.05 17.80 -4.33
N SER A 210 -5.59 16.86 -3.56
CA SER A 210 -6.90 16.98 -2.89
C SER A 210 -6.79 17.14 -1.38
N TRP A 211 -5.57 17.27 -0.86
CA TRP A 211 -5.35 17.54 0.55
C TRP A 211 -6.07 18.83 0.97
N PRO A 212 -6.68 18.89 2.17
CA PRO A 212 -7.48 20.02 2.61
C PRO A 212 -6.77 21.37 2.37
N GLY A 213 -7.47 22.29 1.69
CA GLY A 213 -6.95 23.62 1.34
C GLY A 213 -6.42 23.78 -0.09
N LYS A 214 -6.30 22.71 -0.89
CA LYS A 214 -5.82 22.78 -2.29
C LYS A 214 -6.89 22.61 -3.38
N THR A 215 -8.12 22.22 -3.06
CA THR A 215 -9.21 22.07 -4.05
C THR A 215 -10.39 23.01 -3.80
N THR A 216 -10.78 23.73 -4.85
CA THR A 216 -11.98 24.59 -4.90
C THR A 216 -13.20 23.88 -5.53
N VAL A 217 -13.10 22.58 -5.81
CA VAL A 217 -14.10 21.81 -6.58
C VAL A 217 -15.21 21.29 -5.65
N LYS A 218 -16.47 21.48 -6.07
CA LYS A 218 -17.67 21.08 -5.29
C LYS A 218 -17.72 19.56 -5.10
N ARG A 219 -18.23 19.13 -3.94
CA ARG A 219 -17.98 17.80 -3.37
C ARG A 219 -18.59 16.60 -4.12
N ASP A 220 -19.62 16.75 -4.96
CA ASP A 220 -20.48 15.59 -5.28
C ASP A 220 -20.81 15.33 -6.77
N THR A 221 -20.34 16.14 -7.73
CA THR A 221 -20.69 15.93 -9.16
C THR A 221 -19.51 15.91 -10.13
N ASP A 222 -18.34 16.39 -9.73
CA ASP A 222 -17.23 16.60 -10.64
C ASP A 222 -16.17 15.52 -10.41
N THR A 223 -15.66 14.94 -11.50
CA THR A 223 -14.54 14.01 -11.45
C THR A 223 -13.22 14.77 -11.52
N ILE A 224 -12.23 14.34 -10.73
CA ILE A 224 -10.90 14.95 -10.71
C ILE A 224 -9.87 14.10 -11.48
N PHE A 225 -8.93 14.77 -12.13
CA PHE A 225 -7.78 14.10 -12.74
C PHE A 225 -6.84 13.61 -11.63
N TRP A 226 -6.36 12.38 -11.75
CA TRP A 226 -5.58 11.69 -10.73
C TRP A 226 -4.38 10.99 -11.34
N TYR A 227 -3.31 10.88 -10.55
CA TYR A 227 -2.08 10.16 -10.88
C TYR A 227 -1.21 10.01 -9.63
N SER A 228 -0.29 9.05 -9.66
CA SER A 228 0.72 8.83 -8.63
C SER A 228 2.09 8.96 -9.30
N ASN A 229 2.75 10.11 -9.19
CA ASN A 229 3.99 10.41 -9.92
C ASN A 229 5.06 11.13 -9.08
N ILE A 230 4.92 11.04 -7.75
CA ILE A 230 5.87 11.64 -6.82
C ILE A 230 6.81 10.55 -6.34
N THR A 231 8.11 10.85 -6.39
CA THR A 231 9.14 10.05 -5.73
C THR A 231 9.14 10.36 -4.24
N ILE A 232 8.76 9.39 -3.40
CA ILE A 232 8.60 9.57 -1.94
C ILE A 232 9.77 9.03 -1.12
N ALA A 233 10.63 8.20 -1.72
CA ALA A 233 11.83 7.66 -1.09
C ALA A 233 12.89 7.30 -2.14
N ASN A 234 14.13 7.15 -1.69
CA ASN A 234 15.19 6.54 -2.50
C ASN A 234 15.03 5.00 -2.51
N GLY A 235 15.69 4.34 -3.47
CA GLY A 235 15.65 2.88 -3.62
C GLY A 235 14.60 2.40 -4.64
N SER A 236 14.34 1.09 -4.64
CA SER A 236 13.43 0.44 -5.60
C SER A 236 12.09 0.01 -5.00
N THR A 237 11.94 0.11 -3.68
CA THR A 237 10.77 -0.35 -2.93
C THR A 237 10.60 0.46 -1.65
N VAL A 238 9.36 0.70 -1.22
CA VAL A 238 9.05 1.35 0.05
C VAL A 238 7.66 0.92 0.54
N LEU A 239 7.49 0.76 1.85
CA LEU A 239 6.18 0.52 2.45
C LEU A 239 5.44 1.85 2.62
N THR A 240 4.16 1.87 2.25
CA THR A 240 3.27 3.03 2.43
C THR A 240 2.08 2.68 3.34
N ASP A 241 1.31 3.70 3.72
CA ASP A 241 0.07 3.54 4.50
C ASP A 241 -1.00 2.68 3.80
N GLY A 242 -1.08 2.75 2.47
CA GLY A 242 -2.11 2.06 1.72
C GLY A 242 -1.82 1.92 0.23
N ALA A 243 -2.23 0.79 -0.32
CA ALA A 243 -2.01 0.45 -1.73
C ALA A 243 -2.63 1.46 -2.71
N LYS A 244 -3.83 1.96 -2.39
CA LYS A 244 -4.62 2.88 -3.24
C LYS A 244 -4.32 4.35 -2.93
N ARG A 245 -4.39 4.68 -1.64
CA ARG A 245 -4.19 6.02 -1.07
C ARG A 245 -3.79 5.87 0.40
N ASP A 246 -3.01 6.80 0.95
CA ASP A 246 -2.39 7.97 0.30
C ASP A 246 -1.13 7.62 -0.52
N ARG A 247 -0.66 6.37 -0.40
CA ARG A 247 0.60 5.88 -1.01
C ARG A 247 1.77 6.72 -0.52
N GLU A 248 1.81 6.97 0.78
CA GLU A 248 2.76 7.85 1.45
C GLU A 248 3.42 7.15 2.64
N ILE A 249 4.59 7.63 3.05
CA ILE A 249 5.31 7.14 4.22
C ILE A 249 4.77 7.84 5.47
N TRP A 250 3.98 7.12 6.24
CA TRP A 250 3.48 7.57 7.53
C TRP A 250 4.18 6.81 8.65
N PRO A 251 4.98 7.49 9.53
CA PRO A 251 5.70 6.82 10.61
C PRO A 251 4.81 5.96 11.52
N GLY A 252 3.61 6.44 11.86
CA GLY A 252 2.64 5.70 12.68
C GLY A 252 2.29 4.35 12.04
N ASP A 253 1.82 4.38 10.80
CA ASP A 253 1.44 3.21 9.99
C ASP A 253 2.62 2.24 9.83
N MET A 254 3.81 2.78 9.50
CA MET A 254 5.03 1.98 9.35
C MET A 254 5.35 1.21 10.63
N THR A 255 5.33 1.85 11.80
CA THR A 255 5.65 1.15 13.07
C THR A 255 4.70 0.01 13.39
N VAL A 256 3.42 0.14 13.04
CA VAL A 256 2.42 -0.93 13.22
C VAL A 256 2.65 -2.08 12.24
N SER A 257 3.13 -1.79 11.04
CA SER A 257 3.38 -2.78 10.00
C SER A 257 4.70 -3.55 10.15
N ILE A 258 5.75 -2.94 10.73
CA ILE A 258 7.10 -3.57 10.84
C ILE A 258 7.03 -5.00 11.41
N PRO A 259 6.38 -5.28 12.56
CA PRO A 259 6.33 -6.63 13.11
C PRO A 259 5.69 -7.63 12.14
N ALA A 260 4.61 -7.22 11.46
CA ALA A 260 3.90 -8.07 10.51
C ALA A 260 4.72 -8.32 9.23
N VAL A 261 5.44 -7.32 8.73
CA VAL A 261 6.38 -7.46 7.61
C VAL A 261 7.50 -8.43 7.97
N PHE A 262 8.15 -8.22 9.11
CA PHE A 262 9.27 -9.06 9.57
C PHE A 262 8.89 -10.53 9.68
N VAL A 263 7.78 -10.86 10.36
CA VAL A 263 7.38 -12.25 10.58
C VAL A 263 6.79 -12.93 9.34
N SER A 264 6.53 -12.20 8.25
CA SER A 264 5.94 -12.75 7.02
C SER A 264 6.91 -12.77 5.85
N THR A 265 7.12 -11.64 5.19
CA THR A 265 7.96 -11.51 3.99
C THR A 265 9.39 -11.12 4.31
N ASN A 266 9.64 -10.62 5.52
CA ASN A 266 10.91 -10.08 5.96
C ASN A 266 11.50 -9.03 5.01
N ASP A 267 10.64 -8.25 4.35
CA ASP A 267 11.03 -7.15 3.48
C ASP A 267 11.46 -5.91 4.29
N MET A 268 12.55 -6.07 5.04
CA MET A 268 13.12 -5.00 5.86
C MET A 268 13.80 -3.91 5.01
N VAL A 269 14.11 -4.19 3.74
CA VAL A 269 14.62 -3.17 2.79
C VAL A 269 13.58 -2.08 2.54
N SER A 270 12.30 -2.46 2.34
CA SER A 270 11.21 -1.48 2.20
C SER A 270 11.00 -0.63 3.46
N ILE A 271 11.25 -1.21 4.64
CA ILE A 271 11.19 -0.50 5.92
C ILE A 271 12.37 0.49 6.04
N GLU A 272 13.59 0.02 5.76
CA GLU A 272 14.80 0.86 5.81
C GLU A 272 14.68 2.08 4.89
N ASN A 273 14.24 1.89 3.64
CA ASN A 273 14.03 2.99 2.70
C ASN A 273 13.00 4.01 3.23
N GLY A 274 11.95 3.54 3.92
CA GLY A 274 10.96 4.41 4.54
C GLY A 274 11.53 5.21 5.72
N ILE A 275 12.31 4.58 6.59
CA ILE A 275 13.00 5.26 7.69
C ILE A 275 13.99 6.29 7.13
N ASN A 276 14.82 5.91 6.17
CA ASN A 276 15.81 6.81 5.55
C ASN A 276 15.15 8.03 4.92
N ALA A 277 14.01 7.86 4.24
CA ALA A 277 13.24 8.97 3.70
C ALA A 277 12.75 9.96 4.78
N LEU A 278 12.43 9.48 5.99
CA LEU A 278 12.07 10.35 7.12
C LEU A 278 13.30 11.01 7.76
N LEU A 279 14.44 10.30 7.81
CA LEU A 279 15.72 10.82 8.31
C LEU A 279 16.21 12.01 7.48
N ASP A 280 16.10 11.91 6.16
CA ASP A 280 16.46 12.98 5.19
C ASP A 280 15.64 14.26 5.41
N LEU A 281 14.48 14.14 6.07
CA LEU A 281 13.55 15.23 6.33
C LEU A 281 13.60 15.72 7.79
N GLN A 282 14.54 15.22 8.61
CA GLN A 282 14.67 15.68 9.99
C GLN A 282 15.02 17.17 10.03
N HIS A 283 14.31 17.90 10.88
CA HIS A 283 14.55 19.32 11.09
C HIS A 283 15.86 19.56 11.84
N SER A 284 16.42 20.76 11.70
CA SER A 284 17.67 21.15 12.37
C SER A 284 17.58 21.17 13.89
N ASP A 285 16.37 21.30 14.45
CA ASP A 285 16.11 21.22 15.90
C ASP A 285 15.90 19.78 16.40
N GLY A 286 15.97 18.78 15.52
CA GLY A 286 15.84 17.36 15.82
C GLY A 286 14.45 16.77 15.58
N MET A 287 13.44 17.58 15.29
CA MET A 287 12.09 17.08 15.01
C MET A 287 12.05 16.24 13.73
N PHE A 288 11.31 15.13 13.75
CA PHE A 288 10.99 14.34 12.56
C PHE A 288 9.63 14.79 12.01
N PRO A 289 9.41 14.70 10.69
CA PRO A 289 8.18 15.19 10.09
C PRO A 289 6.96 14.34 10.47
N TYR A 290 5.76 14.92 10.36
CA TYR A 290 4.50 14.20 10.55
C TYR A 290 4.31 13.05 9.54
N ALA A 291 4.70 13.29 8.28
CA ALA A 291 4.69 12.32 7.19
C ALA A 291 5.90 12.51 6.28
N GLY A 292 6.14 11.55 5.39
CA GLY A 292 7.13 11.64 4.32
C GLY A 292 6.87 12.77 3.33
N PHE A 293 7.80 12.91 2.39
CA PHE A 293 7.65 13.87 1.29
C PHE A 293 6.60 13.36 0.30
N PRO A 294 5.65 14.21 -0.14
CA PRO A 294 5.64 15.67 -0.04
C PRO A 294 4.80 16.25 1.10
N PHE A 295 4.18 15.42 1.94
CA PHE A 295 3.29 15.89 3.00
C PHE A 295 4.03 16.62 4.11
N ASN A 296 5.32 16.31 4.32
CA ASN A 296 6.18 17.09 5.22
C ASN A 296 6.19 18.60 4.89
N THR A 297 6.00 18.98 3.62
CA THR A 297 6.02 20.39 3.17
C THR A 297 4.86 21.22 3.72
N PHE A 298 3.83 20.58 4.28
CA PHE A 298 2.76 21.27 5.02
C PHE A 298 3.23 21.79 6.38
N ASN A 299 4.39 21.33 6.87
CA ASN A 299 4.99 21.75 8.13
C ASN A 299 4.06 21.57 9.35
N ASP A 300 3.16 20.59 9.27
CA ASP A 300 2.33 20.15 10.38
C ASP A 300 3.23 19.43 11.40
N VAL A 301 3.08 19.78 12.67
CA VAL A 301 3.83 19.17 13.78
C VAL A 301 3.00 18.06 14.38
N SER A 302 3.51 16.85 14.49
CA SER A 302 2.88 15.76 15.23
C SER A 302 3.90 15.12 16.18
N PHE A 303 3.61 15.19 17.47
CA PHE A 303 4.50 14.65 18.51
C PHE A 303 4.53 13.12 18.48
N THR A 304 3.37 12.49 18.29
CA THR A 304 3.24 11.03 18.22
C THR A 304 3.96 10.48 16.98
N TYR A 305 3.77 11.07 15.80
CA TYR A 305 4.44 10.59 14.58
C TYR A 305 5.94 10.86 14.56
N HIS A 306 6.38 11.97 15.16
CA HIS A 306 7.79 12.19 15.47
C HIS A 306 8.37 11.03 16.30
N LEU A 307 7.68 10.66 17.38
CA LEU A 307 8.08 9.56 18.25
C LEU A 307 8.01 8.20 17.54
N HIS A 308 7.03 7.98 16.65
CA HIS A 308 6.94 6.75 15.85
C HIS A 308 8.15 6.58 14.91
N THR A 309 8.75 7.68 14.40
CA THR A 309 10.00 7.57 13.64
C THR A 309 11.14 7.01 14.49
N LEU A 310 11.24 7.44 15.76
CA LEU A 310 12.21 6.88 16.72
C LEU A 310 11.90 5.41 17.04
N VAL A 311 10.63 5.06 17.22
CA VAL A 311 10.22 3.66 17.41
C VAL A 311 10.59 2.80 16.21
N ALA A 312 10.41 3.30 14.98
CA ALA A 312 10.75 2.57 13.77
C ALA A 312 12.24 2.23 13.68
N ILE A 313 13.12 3.17 14.04
CA ILE A 313 14.57 2.93 14.11
C ILE A 313 14.90 1.81 15.12
N ALA A 314 14.30 1.87 16.31
CA ALA A 314 14.50 0.84 17.33
C ALA A 314 13.95 -0.52 16.89
N TYR A 315 12.80 -0.55 16.22
CA TYR A 315 12.22 -1.77 15.65
C TYR A 315 13.08 -2.35 14.55
N TYR A 316 13.60 -1.50 13.65
CA TYR A 316 14.50 -1.96 12.60
C TYR A 316 15.68 -2.73 13.19
N PHE A 317 16.35 -2.17 14.20
CA PHE A 317 17.41 -2.89 14.91
C PHE A 317 16.90 -4.15 15.61
N HIS A 318 15.79 -4.08 16.35
CA HIS A 318 15.24 -5.22 17.09
C HIS A 318 15.01 -6.43 16.19
N TYR A 319 14.54 -6.19 14.96
CA TYR A 319 14.20 -7.23 14.01
C TYR A 319 15.37 -7.67 13.12
N THR A 320 16.31 -6.77 12.78
CA THR A 320 17.43 -7.09 11.88
C THR A 320 18.73 -7.43 12.59
N GLY A 321 18.94 -6.92 13.81
CA GLY A 321 20.21 -6.93 14.51
C GLY A 321 21.28 -6.05 13.87
N ASP A 322 20.92 -5.14 12.96
CA ASP A 322 21.89 -4.31 12.22
C ASP A 322 22.46 -3.19 13.08
N LEU A 323 23.55 -3.50 13.80
CA LEU A 323 24.26 -2.53 14.64
C LEU A 323 24.93 -1.42 13.82
N GLN A 324 25.34 -1.71 12.58
CA GLN A 324 25.97 -0.69 11.74
C GLN A 324 24.94 0.38 11.37
N TYR A 325 23.73 -0.01 11.00
CA TYR A 325 22.65 0.93 10.74
C TYR A 325 22.36 1.82 11.96
N VAL A 326 22.29 1.25 13.17
CA VAL A 326 22.10 2.04 14.40
C VAL A 326 23.21 3.07 14.58
N ASN A 327 24.47 2.68 14.38
CA ASN A 327 25.61 3.60 14.46
C ASN A 327 25.48 4.74 13.44
N ASP A 328 25.07 4.43 12.20
CA ASP A 328 24.95 5.40 11.12
C ASP A 328 23.84 6.43 11.39
N VAL A 329 22.75 6.02 12.05
CA VAL A 329 21.59 6.89 12.32
C VAL A 329 21.54 7.43 13.76
N TRP A 330 22.53 7.13 14.60
CA TRP A 330 22.51 7.44 16.03
C TRP A 330 22.38 8.93 16.33
N ASP A 331 23.08 9.76 15.55
CA ASP A 331 23.00 11.22 15.66
C ASP A 331 21.59 11.75 15.32
N HIS A 332 20.90 11.14 14.36
CA HIS A 332 19.50 11.48 14.08
C HIS A 332 18.59 11.06 15.23
N TYR A 333 18.77 9.84 15.75
CA TYR A 333 17.98 9.30 16.85
C TYR A 333 18.09 10.17 18.11
N THR A 334 19.30 10.50 18.54
CA THR A 334 19.55 11.27 19.76
C THR A 334 19.06 12.70 19.67
N ARG A 335 19.16 13.36 18.50
CA ARG A 335 18.53 14.68 18.28
C ARG A 335 17.00 14.62 18.38
N GLY A 336 16.38 13.57 17.85
CA GLY A 336 14.94 13.38 17.99
C GLY A 336 14.50 13.17 19.43
N VAL A 337 15.25 12.36 20.19
CA VAL A 337 15.03 12.22 21.63
C VAL A 337 15.21 13.57 22.35
N ALA A 338 16.24 14.35 22.02
CA ALA A 338 16.48 15.66 22.62
C ALA A 338 15.33 16.65 22.37
N TRP A 339 14.80 16.68 21.14
CA TRP A 339 13.63 17.49 20.80
C TRP A 339 12.41 17.08 21.64
N SER A 340 12.15 15.78 21.76
CA SER A 340 11.07 15.23 22.58
C SER A 340 11.21 15.63 24.06
N LEU A 341 12.42 15.53 24.61
CA LEU A 341 12.71 15.89 26.01
C LEU A 341 12.58 17.41 26.26
N SER A 342 12.86 18.26 25.27
CA SER A 342 12.68 19.71 25.42
C SER A 342 11.22 20.15 25.59
N SER A 343 10.28 19.25 25.29
CA SER A 343 8.85 19.48 25.46
C SER A 343 8.31 19.02 26.81
N ILE A 344 9.17 18.51 27.70
CA ILE A 344 8.80 18.16 29.08
C ILE A 344 8.76 19.43 29.92
N ASP A 345 7.60 19.70 30.54
CA ASP A 345 7.42 20.86 31.40
C ASP A 345 7.67 20.52 32.90
N SER A 346 7.34 21.45 33.80
CA SER A 346 7.54 21.29 35.24
C SER A 346 6.76 20.13 35.87
N SER A 347 5.78 19.55 35.17
CA SER A 347 5.07 18.34 35.63
C SER A 347 5.90 17.06 35.49
N GLY A 348 6.98 17.09 34.70
CA GLY A 348 7.74 15.91 34.31
C GLY A 348 7.11 15.11 33.16
N LEU A 349 6.05 15.64 32.55
CA LEU A 349 5.41 15.07 31.37
C LEU A 349 5.66 15.93 30.13
N MET A 350 5.70 15.30 28.97
CA MET A 350 5.68 15.98 27.67
C MET A 350 4.36 16.76 27.54
N PHE A 351 4.47 18.05 27.27
CA PHE A 351 3.33 18.92 26.95
C PHE A 351 3.22 19.07 25.42
N VAL A 352 2.21 18.43 24.84
CA VAL A 352 1.96 18.41 23.40
C VAL A 352 1.27 19.72 22.97
N THR A 353 1.91 20.47 22.09
CA THR A 353 1.41 21.79 21.62
C THR A 353 0.63 21.73 20.31
N SER A 354 0.60 20.58 19.65
CA SER A 354 -0.11 20.36 18.39
C SER A 354 -1.16 19.27 18.53
N ASP A 355 -2.30 19.39 17.86
CA ASP A 355 -3.38 18.40 17.89
C ASP A 355 -3.30 17.37 16.75
N LYS A 356 -2.24 17.40 15.93
CA LYS A 356 -2.10 16.53 14.76
C LYS A 356 -1.79 15.09 15.17
N ASP A 357 -2.80 14.25 14.99
CA ASP A 357 -2.74 12.80 15.06
C ASP A 357 -3.85 12.22 14.18
N TRP A 358 -3.68 11.02 13.67
CA TRP A 358 -4.61 10.47 12.68
C TRP A 358 -5.94 10.04 13.31
N LEU A 359 -7.03 10.71 12.89
CA LEU A 359 -8.41 10.44 13.32
C LEU A 359 -8.68 10.53 14.83
N ARG A 360 -7.81 11.22 15.57
CA ARG A 360 -8.01 11.52 17.00
C ARG A 360 -8.20 13.01 17.23
N GLY A 361 -9.11 13.35 18.13
CA GLY A 361 -9.32 14.72 18.61
C GLY A 361 -8.80 14.89 20.04
N GLY A 362 -8.38 16.10 20.39
CA GLY A 362 -7.92 16.41 21.75
C GLY A 362 -6.52 15.89 22.07
N MET A 363 -5.62 15.93 21.09
CA MET A 363 -4.27 15.36 21.21
C MET A 363 -3.24 16.28 21.87
N ASN A 364 -3.66 17.45 22.36
CA ASN A 364 -2.79 18.43 23.00
C ASN A 364 -2.69 18.26 24.54
N GLY A 365 -1.84 19.07 25.17
CA GLY A 365 -1.59 19.06 26.61
C GLY A 365 -0.75 17.86 27.04
N HIS A 366 -0.93 17.40 28.29
CA HIS A 366 -0.30 16.17 28.79
C HIS A 366 -1.01 14.93 28.24
N ASN A 367 -0.96 14.76 26.93
CA ASN A 367 -1.60 13.67 26.22
C ASN A 367 -0.97 12.32 26.63
N ILE A 368 -1.82 11.36 27.00
CA ILE A 368 -1.38 10.06 27.53
C ILE A 368 -0.69 9.20 26.47
N GLU A 369 -1.13 9.25 25.22
CA GLU A 369 -0.55 8.49 24.12
C GLU A 369 0.86 8.98 23.82
N ALA A 370 1.04 10.29 23.63
CA ALA A 370 2.36 10.89 23.41
C ALA A 370 3.34 10.58 24.56
N ASN A 371 2.90 10.71 25.81
CA ASN A 371 3.74 10.40 26.98
C ASN A 371 4.07 8.90 27.09
N ALA A 372 3.15 8.01 26.74
CA ALA A 372 3.39 6.56 26.74
C ALA A 372 4.41 6.16 25.64
N ILE A 373 4.28 6.74 24.45
CA ILE A 373 5.25 6.52 23.36
C ILE A 373 6.61 7.12 23.73
N LEU A 374 6.66 8.32 24.33
CA LEU A 374 7.91 8.90 24.82
C LEU A 374 8.59 7.99 25.84
N TYR A 375 7.85 7.50 26.84
CA TYR A 375 8.40 6.54 27.80
C TYR A 375 8.97 5.31 27.10
N TYR A 376 8.27 4.77 26.11
CA TYR A 376 8.75 3.64 25.32
C TYR A 376 10.03 3.97 24.54
N VAL A 377 10.07 5.12 23.85
CA VAL A 377 11.24 5.62 23.11
C VAL A 377 12.44 5.78 24.03
N LEU A 378 12.29 6.32 25.23
CA LEU A 378 13.39 6.46 26.18
C LEU A 378 13.97 5.11 26.60
N ASN A 379 13.11 4.11 26.85
CA ASN A 379 13.59 2.75 27.16
C ASN A 379 14.30 2.10 25.96
N GLN A 380 13.77 2.27 24.74
CA GLN A 380 14.46 1.80 23.53
C GLN A 380 15.81 2.51 23.34
N GLY A 381 15.86 3.83 23.53
CA GLY A 381 17.08 4.62 23.43
C GLY A 381 18.16 4.17 24.42
N ILE A 382 17.79 3.86 25.67
CA ILE A 382 18.72 3.29 26.65
C ILE A 382 19.23 1.92 26.20
N ASN A 383 18.36 1.07 25.65
CA ASN A 383 18.78 -0.23 25.13
C ASN A 383 19.76 -0.09 23.96
N LEU A 384 19.45 0.79 23.00
CA LEU A 384 20.31 1.06 21.84
C LEU A 384 21.66 1.65 22.25
N ALA A 385 21.69 2.55 23.25
CA ALA A 385 22.92 3.16 23.74
C ALA A 385 23.87 2.18 24.45
N ASN A 386 23.39 1.00 24.85
CA ASN A 386 24.17 -0.03 25.54
C ASN A 386 24.70 -1.13 24.58
N LEU A 387 24.46 -1.01 23.28
CA LEU A 387 24.88 -2.00 22.27
C LEU A 387 26.37 -1.95 21.95
#